data_AF-A0AA88L8Z8-F1
#
_entry.id   AF-A0AA88L8Z8-F1
#
_cell.length_a   1.000
_cell.length_b   1.000
_cell.length_c   1.000
_cell.angle_alpha   90.00
_cell.angle_beta   90.00
_cell.angle_gamma   90.00
#
_symmetry.space_group_name_H-M   'P 1'
#
loop_
_entity.id
_entity.type
_entity.pdbx_description
1 polymer ?
#
loop_
_entity_poly.entity_id
_entity_poly.type
_entity_poly.pdbx_seq_one_letter_code
_entity_poly.pdbx_strand_id
1 'polypeptide(L)'
;MEEKTIASVEEIPYVYWWNIHQLESSSLCLLASCIFSCLKKECPDFAAWLKETFNGDEELNINSLYSRSYAQLPDRETLHVTAKYNGKKVDEDDAKAYHNRPDVQGSLGKADTINVIGFFFTSRTFGARVRLTDNQLNIYDQDDYPGRWQDRRKKKEEDNKEDPFVDILDKLEEKFRQNLKQETAVEEIMMTEIRGDATTAASDVVVSSQTIHIDRYKDFPDPEDEVLIEYIQIQPQDQDVLGNFAPLKGKGSRAHVTLGCAQDIPPVVTGFDLAELVSCEQNALGNNCNWVTYELSNGWLRFFGEDGFMFYPKEQFFISSVFTAKN
;
A
#
# COMPACT_ATOMS: atom_id res chain seq x y z
N MET A 1 -59.23 -4.68 -6.01
CA MET A 1 -57.86 -4.88 -6.51
C MET A 1 -56.95 -4.28 -5.48
N GLU A 2 -56.35 -5.12 -4.63
CA GLU A 2 -55.33 -4.68 -3.68
C GLU A 2 -54.03 -4.49 -4.45
N GLU A 3 -53.50 -3.26 -4.47
CA GLU A 3 -52.14 -2.99 -4.91
C GLU A 3 -51.18 -3.69 -3.94
N LYS A 4 -50.54 -4.76 -4.41
CA LYS A 4 -49.35 -5.30 -3.76
C LYS A 4 -48.22 -4.29 -3.96
N THR A 5 -47.94 -3.49 -2.95
CA THR A 5 -46.69 -2.76 -2.82
C THR A 5 -45.56 -3.77 -2.84
N ILE A 6 -44.79 -3.80 -3.92
CA ILE A 6 -43.53 -4.55 -3.98
C ILE A 6 -42.61 -3.82 -3.01
N ALA A 7 -42.41 -4.39 -1.83
CA ALA A 7 -41.38 -3.92 -0.92
C ALA A 7 -40.05 -3.99 -1.67
N SER A 8 -39.45 -2.82 -1.94
CA SER A 8 -38.08 -2.75 -2.45
C SER A 8 -37.21 -3.40 -1.38
N VAL A 9 -36.58 -4.52 -1.72
CA VAL A 9 -35.53 -5.09 -0.87
C VAL A 9 -34.43 -4.04 -0.82
N GLU A 10 -34.19 -3.49 0.37
CA GLU A 10 -33.09 -2.56 0.61
C GLU A 10 -31.79 -3.32 0.34
N GLU A 11 -31.15 -3.00 -0.78
CA GLU A 11 -29.94 -3.69 -1.22
C GLU A 11 -28.76 -3.13 -0.43
N ILE A 12 -28.15 -3.99 0.39
CA ILE A 12 -27.02 -3.62 1.23
C ILE A 12 -25.76 -3.53 0.37
N PRO A 13 -25.05 -2.40 0.36
CA PRO A 13 -23.80 -2.25 -0.37
C PRO A 13 -22.76 -3.31 -0.01
N TYR A 14 -22.01 -3.80 -1.01
CA TYR A 14 -20.91 -4.73 -0.78
C TYR A 14 -19.67 -4.03 -0.20
N VAL A 15 -19.56 -2.71 -0.37
CA VAL A 15 -18.44 -1.91 0.14
C VAL A 15 -18.86 -0.48 0.46
N TYR A 16 -18.23 0.07 1.49
CA TYR A 16 -18.26 1.48 1.86
C TYR A 16 -16.84 2.02 1.82
N TRP A 17 -16.67 3.19 1.23
CA TRP A 17 -15.36 3.81 1.07
C TRP A 17 -15.44 5.34 1.04
N TRP A 18 -14.31 5.98 1.24
CA TRP A 18 -14.09 7.35 0.80
C TRP A 18 -13.57 7.32 -0.63
N ASN A 19 -14.37 7.77 -1.59
CA ASN A 19 -13.98 7.86 -2.98
C ASN A 19 -13.25 9.18 -3.21
N ILE A 20 -12.01 9.12 -3.68
CA ILE A 20 -11.18 10.31 -3.92
C ILE A 20 -11.60 10.97 -5.23
N HIS A 21 -11.54 12.31 -5.29
CA HIS A 21 -11.84 13.05 -6.50
C HIS A 21 -10.93 12.62 -7.66
N GLN A 22 -11.41 12.65 -8.91
CA GLN A 22 -10.64 12.15 -10.06
C GLN A 22 -9.32 12.90 -10.26
N LEU A 23 -9.34 14.23 -10.22
CA LEU A 23 -8.12 15.03 -10.37
C LEU A 23 -7.11 14.74 -9.26
N GLU A 24 -7.53 14.66 -8.00
CA GLU A 24 -6.60 14.39 -6.90
C GLU A 24 -6.15 12.91 -6.86
N SER A 25 -6.97 11.98 -7.36
CA SER A 25 -6.55 10.58 -7.56
C SER A 25 -5.37 10.51 -8.52
N SER A 26 -5.50 11.22 -9.63
CA SER A 26 -4.45 11.44 -10.61
C SER A 26 -3.22 12.08 -9.96
N SER A 27 -3.37 13.21 -9.28
CA SER A 27 -2.27 13.90 -8.59
C SER A 27 -1.53 13.00 -7.59
N LEU A 28 -2.24 12.15 -6.85
CA LEU A 28 -1.63 11.29 -5.83
C LEU A 28 -0.78 10.19 -6.49
N CYS A 29 -1.24 9.61 -7.60
CA CYS A 29 -0.45 8.62 -8.33
C CYS A 29 0.82 9.25 -8.95
N LEU A 30 0.73 10.49 -9.44
CA LEU A 30 1.88 11.22 -9.96
C LEU A 30 2.89 11.53 -8.84
N LEU A 31 2.43 12.09 -7.73
CA LEU A 31 3.24 12.34 -6.53
C LEU A 31 3.96 11.08 -6.07
N ALA A 32 3.22 9.96 -6.01
CA ALA A 32 3.76 8.66 -5.64
C ALA A 32 4.85 8.16 -6.62
N SER A 33 4.70 8.43 -7.90
CA SER A 33 5.70 8.11 -8.94
C SER A 33 6.97 8.96 -8.78
N CYS A 34 6.82 10.24 -8.45
CA CYS A 34 7.94 11.12 -8.12
C CYS A 34 8.68 10.64 -6.87
N ILE A 35 7.93 10.29 -5.81
CA ILE A 35 8.51 9.72 -4.57
C ILE A 35 9.29 8.45 -4.89
N PHE A 36 8.71 7.49 -5.62
CA PHE A 36 9.39 6.26 -6.02
C PHE A 36 10.72 6.54 -6.74
N SER A 37 10.72 7.49 -7.69
CA SER A 37 11.91 7.87 -8.44
C SER A 37 13.00 8.48 -7.53
N CYS A 38 12.59 9.35 -6.59
CA CYS A 38 13.50 9.91 -5.60
C CYS A 38 14.10 8.83 -4.69
N LEU A 39 13.28 7.89 -4.19
CA LEU A 39 13.75 6.79 -3.34
C LEU A 39 14.75 5.91 -4.08
N LYS A 40 14.46 5.55 -5.34
CA LYS A 40 15.38 4.78 -6.18
C LYS A 40 16.71 5.49 -6.42
N LYS A 41 16.70 6.82 -6.58
CA LYS A 41 17.90 7.65 -6.78
C LYS A 41 18.71 7.83 -5.49
N GLU A 42 18.06 8.07 -4.35
CA GLU A 42 18.74 8.38 -3.09
C GLU A 42 19.12 7.15 -2.25
N CYS A 43 18.43 6.01 -2.41
CA CYS A 43 18.64 4.83 -1.60
C CYS A 43 19.12 3.63 -2.45
N PRO A 44 20.44 3.33 -2.46
CA PRO A 44 20.99 2.19 -3.20
C PRO A 44 20.36 0.84 -2.81
N ASP A 45 20.03 0.65 -1.54
CA ASP A 45 19.44 -0.60 -1.06
C ASP A 45 17.99 -0.75 -1.53
N PHE A 46 17.24 0.34 -1.64
CA PHE A 46 15.92 0.32 -2.28
C PHE A 46 16.03 -0.01 -3.77
N ALA A 47 16.99 0.59 -4.49
CA ALA A 47 17.24 0.26 -5.90
C ALA A 47 17.68 -1.20 -6.10
N ALA A 48 18.55 -1.72 -5.22
CA ALA A 48 18.99 -3.10 -5.24
C ALA A 48 17.82 -4.06 -4.96
N TRP A 49 16.98 -3.75 -3.96
CA TRP A 49 15.78 -4.52 -3.65
C TRP A 49 14.81 -4.55 -4.85
N LEU A 50 14.60 -3.43 -5.55
CA LEU A 50 13.76 -3.41 -6.75
C LEU A 50 14.31 -4.33 -7.84
N LYS A 51 15.63 -4.31 -8.07
CA LYS A 51 16.28 -5.17 -9.06
C LYS A 51 16.14 -6.65 -8.70
N GLU A 52 16.39 -7.01 -7.43
CA GLU A 52 16.28 -8.39 -6.95
C GLU A 52 14.84 -8.91 -6.93
N THR A 53 13.88 -8.05 -6.57
CA THR A 53 12.48 -8.45 -6.39
C THR A 53 11.76 -8.61 -7.72
N PHE A 54 12.07 -7.76 -8.69
CA PHE A 54 11.33 -7.66 -9.95
C PHE A 54 12.14 -8.07 -11.18
N ASN A 55 13.35 -8.61 -11.00
CA ASN A 55 14.26 -9.05 -12.07
C ASN A 55 14.44 -8.03 -13.20
N GLY A 56 14.37 -6.73 -12.88
CA GLY A 56 14.36 -5.68 -13.89
C GLY A 56 15.64 -4.86 -13.93
N ASP A 57 15.83 -4.20 -15.07
CA ASP A 57 16.98 -3.35 -15.36
C ASP A 57 16.85 -1.96 -14.69
N GLU A 58 17.89 -1.12 -14.83
CA GLU A 58 17.94 0.25 -14.34
C GLU A 58 16.78 1.14 -14.84
N GLU A 59 16.07 0.76 -15.91
CA GLU A 59 14.91 1.49 -16.44
C GLU A 59 13.58 1.21 -15.72
N LEU A 60 13.54 0.30 -14.74
CA LEU A 60 12.31 0.01 -13.98
C LEU A 60 11.69 1.28 -13.40
N ASN A 61 10.43 1.52 -13.74
CA ASN A 61 9.59 2.55 -13.15
C ASN A 61 8.37 1.93 -12.47
N ILE A 62 7.71 2.69 -11.60
CA ILE A 62 6.58 2.17 -10.81
C ILE A 62 5.45 1.61 -11.69
N ASN A 63 5.27 2.13 -12.91
CA ASN A 63 4.26 1.69 -13.86
C ASN A 63 4.55 0.32 -14.46
N SER A 64 5.84 0.01 -14.66
CA SER A 64 6.29 -1.30 -15.13
C SER A 64 6.21 -2.39 -14.05
N LEU A 65 6.28 -1.99 -12.78
CA LEU A 65 6.27 -2.91 -11.64
C LEU A 65 4.86 -3.25 -11.15
N TYR A 66 3.97 -2.26 -11.19
CA TYR A 66 2.61 -2.40 -10.67
C TYR A 66 1.60 -2.05 -11.76
N SER A 67 0.68 -2.96 -12.05
CA SER A 67 -0.31 -2.88 -13.13
C SER A 67 -1.46 -1.90 -12.87
N ARG A 68 -1.27 -0.92 -11.98
CA ARG A 68 -2.31 0.03 -11.51
C ARG A 68 -1.78 1.45 -11.44
N SER A 69 -0.94 1.83 -12.39
CA SER A 69 -0.33 3.15 -12.38
C SER A 69 -1.18 4.21 -13.10
N TYR A 70 -0.89 5.49 -12.83
CA TYR A 70 -1.57 6.67 -13.38
C TYR A 70 -1.95 6.57 -14.87
N ALA A 71 -1.09 5.98 -15.70
CA ALA A 71 -1.30 5.86 -17.15
C ALA A 71 -2.37 4.84 -17.57
N GLN A 72 -2.91 4.06 -16.63
CA GLN A 72 -3.82 2.94 -16.89
C GLN A 72 -5.14 3.02 -16.11
N LEU A 73 -5.34 4.01 -15.24
CA LEU A 73 -6.68 4.21 -14.66
C LEU A 73 -7.61 4.61 -15.80
N PRO A 74 -8.63 3.79 -16.15
CA PRO A 74 -9.61 4.22 -17.13
C PRO A 74 -10.28 5.51 -16.61
N ASP A 75 -10.80 6.35 -17.51
CA ASP A 75 -11.44 7.67 -17.26
C ASP A 75 -12.52 7.70 -16.15
N ARG A 76 -12.83 6.56 -15.53
CA ARG A 76 -13.87 6.36 -14.52
C ARG A 76 -13.39 5.68 -13.23
N GLU A 77 -12.13 5.27 -13.12
CA GLU A 77 -11.63 4.63 -11.90
C GLU A 77 -10.89 5.66 -11.02
N THR A 78 -11.45 5.92 -9.84
CA THR A 78 -10.89 6.80 -8.83
C THR A 78 -10.25 6.00 -7.71
N LEU A 79 -9.24 6.59 -7.05
CA LEU A 79 -8.67 6.01 -5.84
C LEU A 79 -9.70 6.05 -4.71
N HIS A 80 -9.53 5.19 -3.71
CA HIS A 80 -10.42 5.15 -2.57
C HIS A 80 -9.72 4.61 -1.31
N VAL A 81 -10.30 4.94 -0.17
CA VAL A 81 -9.97 4.33 1.13
C VAL A 81 -11.15 3.48 1.55
N THR A 82 -10.96 2.16 1.67
CA THR A 82 -12.05 1.26 2.07
C THR A 82 -12.34 1.40 3.56
N ALA A 83 -13.58 1.71 3.92
CA ALA A 83 -14.04 1.79 5.31
C ALA A 83 -14.59 0.46 5.81
N LYS A 84 -15.43 -0.20 5.00
CA LYS A 84 -16.01 -1.52 5.29
C LYS A 84 -16.18 -2.31 4.00
N TYR A 85 -15.75 -3.56 4.01
CA TYR A 85 -16.02 -4.52 2.94
C TYR A 85 -16.95 -5.60 3.49
N ASN A 86 -18.17 -5.65 2.98
CA ASN A 86 -19.15 -6.68 3.34
C ASN A 86 -18.92 -7.94 2.49
N GLY A 87 -18.48 -7.79 1.25
CA GLY A 87 -18.27 -8.92 0.33
C GLY A 87 -19.55 -9.40 -0.36
N LYS A 88 -19.43 -10.46 -1.17
CA LYS A 88 -20.51 -10.94 -2.06
C LYS A 88 -21.42 -12.03 -1.45
N LYS A 89 -21.05 -12.60 -0.30
CA LYS A 89 -21.77 -13.71 0.37
C LYS A 89 -21.65 -13.56 1.89
N VAL A 90 -22.31 -12.57 2.44
CA VAL A 90 -22.03 -12.07 3.79
C VAL A 90 -22.83 -12.82 4.85
N ASP A 91 -22.29 -12.81 6.07
CA ASP A 91 -23.11 -12.77 7.28
C ASP A 91 -24.02 -11.53 7.19
N GLU A 92 -25.25 -11.73 6.72
CA GLU A 92 -26.20 -10.65 6.48
C GLU A 92 -26.40 -9.79 7.73
N ASP A 93 -26.22 -10.35 8.94
CA ASP A 93 -26.47 -9.64 10.18
C ASP A 93 -25.38 -8.60 10.47
N ASP A 94 -24.10 -8.90 10.22
CA ASP A 94 -23.00 -7.93 10.36
C ASP A 94 -23.11 -6.79 9.34
N ALA A 95 -23.39 -7.13 8.07
CA ALA A 95 -23.56 -6.14 7.01
C ALA A 95 -24.77 -5.23 7.27
N LYS A 96 -25.91 -5.80 7.71
CA LYS A 96 -27.09 -5.05 8.14
C LYS A 96 -26.78 -4.17 9.35
N ALA A 97 -26.06 -4.69 10.34
CA ALA A 97 -25.71 -3.95 11.53
C ALA A 97 -24.87 -2.72 11.17
N TYR A 98 -23.82 -2.88 10.36
CA TYR A 98 -23.00 -1.75 9.90
C TYR A 98 -23.81 -0.75 9.06
N HIS A 99 -24.58 -1.24 8.06
CA HIS A 99 -25.39 -0.40 7.19
C HIS A 99 -26.38 0.45 7.99
N ASN A 100 -27.06 -0.12 8.98
CA ASN A 100 -28.11 0.57 9.74
C ASN A 100 -27.58 1.53 10.81
N ARG A 101 -26.26 1.66 10.99
CA ARG A 101 -25.72 2.61 11.97
C ARG A 101 -26.04 4.05 11.56
N PRO A 102 -26.58 4.88 12.48
CA PRO A 102 -26.93 6.27 12.16
C PRO A 102 -25.74 7.13 11.70
N ASP A 103 -24.53 6.86 12.20
CA ASP A 103 -23.31 7.59 11.82
C ASP A 103 -22.83 7.23 10.41
N VAL A 104 -22.92 5.96 10.00
CA VAL A 104 -22.65 5.50 8.64
C VAL A 104 -23.63 6.12 7.66
N GLN A 105 -24.94 5.97 7.91
CA GLN A 105 -26.00 6.54 7.07
C GLN A 105 -25.90 8.06 6.98
N GLY A 106 -25.67 8.71 8.12
CA GLY A 106 -25.47 10.15 8.20
C GLY A 106 -24.20 10.62 7.50
N SER A 107 -23.26 9.75 7.16
CA SER A 107 -22.02 10.10 6.44
C SER A 107 -22.10 9.90 4.93
N LEU A 108 -23.04 9.08 4.43
CA LEU A 108 -23.18 8.83 3.00
C LEU A 108 -23.41 10.12 2.21
N GLY A 109 -22.64 10.29 1.13
CA GLY A 109 -22.67 11.46 0.25
C GLY A 109 -21.96 12.69 0.81
N LYS A 110 -21.38 12.64 2.03
CA LYS A 110 -20.64 13.78 2.58
C LYS A 110 -19.23 13.85 2.01
N ALA A 111 -18.82 15.07 1.70
CA ALA A 111 -17.44 15.38 1.39
C ALA A 111 -16.58 15.29 2.66
N ASP A 112 -15.35 14.81 2.50
CA ASP A 112 -14.39 14.61 3.58
C ASP A 112 -12.95 14.74 3.02
N THR A 113 -11.96 14.76 3.90
CA THR A 113 -10.54 14.87 3.54
C THR A 113 -9.78 13.64 4.01
N ILE A 114 -9.04 13.01 3.11
CA ILE A 114 -8.10 11.93 3.39
C ILE A 114 -6.71 12.53 3.65
N ASN A 115 -6.12 12.18 4.78
CA ASN A 115 -4.74 12.56 5.14
C ASN A 115 -3.79 11.39 4.86
N VAL A 116 -2.91 11.54 3.86
CA VAL A 116 -1.83 10.60 3.56
C VAL A 116 -0.56 11.02 4.30
N ILE A 117 -0.06 10.12 5.15
CA ILE A 117 1.11 10.39 6.02
C ILE A 117 2.36 9.59 5.61
N GLY A 118 2.24 8.66 4.67
CA GLY A 118 3.35 7.80 4.28
C GLY A 118 3.03 6.92 3.08
N PHE A 119 4.05 6.25 2.56
CA PHE A 119 3.97 5.36 1.41
C PHE A 119 4.66 4.05 1.74
N PHE A 120 4.18 2.94 1.21
CA PHE A 120 4.79 1.64 1.46
C PHE A 120 4.84 0.79 0.20
N PHE A 121 5.92 0.02 0.07
CA PHE A 121 6.25 -0.79 -1.09
C PHE A 121 6.54 -2.21 -0.63
N THR A 122 5.92 -3.20 -1.26
CA THR A 122 6.23 -4.63 -1.12
C THR A 122 6.37 -5.24 -2.51
N SER A 123 6.86 -6.47 -2.61
CA SER A 123 6.90 -7.20 -3.88
C SER A 123 5.51 -7.37 -4.52
N ARG A 124 4.46 -7.31 -3.70
CA ARG A 124 3.07 -7.58 -4.10
C ARG A 124 2.30 -6.31 -4.42
N THR A 125 2.47 -5.26 -3.61
CA THR A 125 1.66 -4.05 -3.69
C THR A 125 2.42 -2.78 -3.35
N PHE A 126 1.86 -1.67 -3.80
CA PHE A 126 2.29 -0.34 -3.45
C PHE A 126 1.08 0.49 -3.00
N GLY A 127 1.21 1.19 -1.87
CA GLY A 127 0.12 1.95 -1.30
C GLY A 127 0.55 3.20 -0.53
N ALA A 128 -0.44 4.03 -0.23
CA ALA A 128 -0.31 5.18 0.65
C ALA A 128 -1.00 4.88 1.98
N ARG A 129 -0.33 5.20 3.09
CA ARG A 129 -0.83 5.05 4.46
C ARG A 129 -1.66 6.27 4.84
N VAL A 130 -2.84 6.02 5.38
CA VAL A 130 -3.83 7.07 5.71
C VAL A 130 -3.95 7.22 7.22
N ARG A 131 -3.99 8.48 7.68
CA ARG A 131 -4.38 8.86 9.04
C ARG A 131 -5.86 9.27 9.02
N LEU A 132 -6.70 8.43 9.61
CA LEU A 132 -8.13 8.73 9.75
C LEU A 132 -8.38 9.70 10.90
N THR A 133 -9.33 10.62 10.72
CA THR A 133 -9.85 11.48 11.80
C THR A 133 -10.75 10.68 12.76
N ASP A 134 -11.06 11.22 13.94
CA ASP A 134 -11.97 10.57 14.89
C ASP A 134 -13.35 10.23 14.26
N ASN A 135 -13.88 11.12 13.43
CA ASN A 135 -15.15 10.89 12.72
C ASN A 135 -15.03 9.75 11.71
N GLN A 136 -13.92 9.68 10.98
CA GLN A 136 -13.66 8.60 10.03
C GLN A 136 -13.42 7.27 10.75
N LEU A 137 -12.68 7.29 11.85
CA LEU A 137 -12.43 6.12 12.71
C LEU A 137 -13.72 5.56 13.29
N ASN A 138 -14.71 6.40 13.61
CA ASN A 138 -16.00 5.93 14.09
C ASN A 138 -16.66 5.00 13.07
N ILE A 139 -16.71 5.39 11.80
CA ILE A 139 -17.34 4.61 10.73
C ILE A 139 -16.39 3.60 10.05
N TYR A 140 -15.11 3.60 10.38
CA TYR A 140 -14.16 2.58 9.92
C TYR A 140 -14.42 1.22 10.59
N ASP A 141 -14.46 0.17 9.80
CA ASP A 141 -14.74 -1.20 10.25
C ASP A 141 -14.02 -2.25 9.36
N GLN A 142 -12.71 -2.05 9.20
CA GLN A 142 -11.81 -3.10 8.72
C GLN A 142 -11.16 -3.82 9.89
N ASP A 143 -10.74 -5.06 9.64
CA ASP A 143 -9.90 -5.79 10.57
C ASP A 143 -8.43 -5.32 10.44
N ASP A 144 -7.98 -4.56 11.44
CA ASP A 144 -6.61 -4.06 11.57
C ASP A 144 -5.62 -5.13 12.05
N TYR A 145 -6.08 -6.36 12.33
CA TYR A 145 -5.21 -7.42 12.83
C TYR A 145 -4.25 -7.94 11.74
N PRO A 146 -2.92 -7.84 11.94
CA PRO A 146 -1.94 -8.29 10.96
C PRO A 146 -1.92 -9.81 10.78
N GLY A 147 -2.24 -10.56 11.84
CA GLY A 147 -2.18 -12.03 11.84
C GLY A 147 -3.34 -12.72 11.12
N ARG A 148 -4.33 -11.97 10.59
CA ARG A 148 -5.57 -12.56 10.07
C ARG A 148 -5.31 -13.55 8.94
N TRP A 149 -4.31 -13.28 8.11
CA TRP A 149 -3.95 -14.16 7.01
C TRP A 149 -3.18 -15.40 7.48
N GLN A 150 -2.21 -15.22 8.39
CA GLN A 150 -1.47 -16.31 9.04
C GLN A 150 -2.44 -17.25 9.78
N ASP A 151 -3.44 -16.69 10.45
CA ASP A 151 -4.46 -17.45 11.16
C ASP A 151 -5.41 -18.19 10.21
N ARG A 152 -5.79 -17.58 9.08
CA ARG A 152 -6.57 -18.30 8.05
C ARG A 152 -5.77 -19.43 7.42
N ARG A 153 -4.46 -19.26 7.20
CA ARG A 153 -3.55 -20.33 6.77
C ARG A 153 -3.50 -21.46 7.80
N LYS A 154 -3.23 -21.16 9.06
CA LYS A 154 -3.23 -22.15 10.15
C LYS A 154 -4.57 -22.87 10.25
N LYS A 155 -5.68 -22.14 10.19
CA LYS A 155 -7.01 -22.74 10.27
C LYS A 155 -7.32 -23.65 9.08
N LYS A 156 -6.90 -23.27 7.86
CA LYS A 156 -6.97 -24.14 6.67
C LYS A 156 -6.20 -25.44 6.89
N GLU A 157 -4.99 -25.35 7.45
CA GLU A 157 -4.15 -26.52 7.78
C GLU A 157 -4.78 -27.40 8.88
N GLU A 158 -5.31 -26.79 9.94
CA GLU A 158 -5.96 -27.46 11.07
C GLU A 158 -7.29 -28.13 10.68
N ASP A 159 -8.14 -27.42 9.94
CA ASP A 159 -9.46 -27.91 9.52
C ASP A 159 -9.37 -28.83 8.30
N ASN A 160 -8.22 -28.89 7.63
CA ASN A 160 -7.99 -29.58 6.35
C ASN A 160 -9.08 -29.25 5.31
N LYS A 161 -9.52 -27.98 5.30
CA LYS A 161 -10.57 -27.45 4.42
C LYS A 161 -9.97 -26.44 3.47
N GLU A 162 -10.38 -26.49 2.20
CA GLU A 162 -10.01 -25.47 1.22
C GLU A 162 -10.48 -24.10 1.67
N ASP A 163 -9.58 -23.12 1.60
CA ASP A 163 -9.88 -21.72 1.72
C ASP A 163 -9.47 -21.07 0.40
N PRO A 164 -10.42 -20.84 -0.53
CA PRO A 164 -10.12 -20.36 -1.87
C PRO A 164 -9.30 -19.07 -1.89
N PHE A 165 -9.42 -18.24 -0.85
CA PHE A 165 -8.66 -17.01 -0.76
C PHE A 165 -7.20 -17.28 -0.36
N VAL A 166 -6.99 -18.14 0.64
CA VAL A 166 -5.64 -18.59 1.02
C VAL A 166 -5.01 -19.36 -0.14
N ASP A 167 -5.74 -20.23 -0.82
CA ASP A 167 -5.27 -20.98 -1.98
C ASP A 167 -4.83 -20.09 -3.13
N ILE A 168 -5.57 -19.01 -3.41
CA ILE A 168 -5.19 -18.02 -4.43
C ILE A 168 -3.88 -17.34 -4.01
N LEU A 169 -3.75 -16.89 -2.76
CA LEU A 169 -2.54 -16.24 -2.28
C LEU A 169 -1.34 -17.18 -2.25
N ASP A 170 -1.50 -18.42 -1.78
CA ASP A 170 -0.47 -19.46 -1.79
C ASP A 170 0.00 -19.73 -3.21
N LYS A 171 -0.93 -19.86 -4.18
CA LYS A 171 -0.60 -20.05 -5.60
C LYS A 171 0.08 -18.84 -6.22
N LEU A 172 -0.30 -17.62 -5.84
CA LEU A 172 0.34 -16.39 -6.31
C LEU A 172 1.76 -16.27 -5.76
N GLU A 173 1.96 -16.53 -4.47
CA GLU A 173 3.29 -16.57 -3.84
C GLU A 173 4.16 -17.67 -4.44
N GLU A 174 3.61 -18.86 -4.71
CA GLU A 174 4.36 -19.96 -5.31
C GLU A 174 4.74 -19.66 -6.76
N LYS A 175 3.82 -19.12 -7.58
CA LYS A 175 4.13 -18.65 -8.93
C LYS A 175 5.22 -17.59 -8.91
N PHE A 176 5.12 -16.63 -7.99
CA PHE A 176 6.13 -15.59 -7.82
C PHE A 176 7.51 -16.19 -7.48
N ARG A 177 7.58 -17.09 -6.50
CA ARG A 177 8.81 -17.81 -6.14
C ARG A 177 9.36 -18.66 -7.29
N GLN A 178 8.49 -19.28 -8.10
CA GLN A 178 8.91 -20.09 -9.25
C GLN A 178 9.50 -19.22 -10.36
N ASN A 179 8.92 -18.06 -10.64
CA ASN A 179 9.47 -17.08 -11.58
C ASN A 179 10.86 -16.61 -11.12
N LEU A 180 10.99 -16.28 -9.82
CA LEU A 180 12.27 -15.88 -9.22
C LEU A 180 13.36 -16.97 -9.36
N LYS A 181 12.97 -18.25 -9.17
CA LYS A 181 13.88 -19.41 -9.23
C LYS A 181 14.26 -19.84 -10.66
N GLN A 182 13.34 -19.73 -11.62
CA GLN A 182 13.63 -20.12 -13.00
C GLN A 182 14.68 -19.21 -13.63
N GLU A 183 14.73 -17.93 -13.26
CA GLU A 183 15.68 -16.98 -13.83
C GLU A 183 17.03 -16.96 -13.10
N THR A 184 17.06 -17.18 -11.79
CA THR A 184 18.33 -17.41 -11.05
C THR A 184 19.06 -18.66 -11.55
N ALA A 185 18.35 -19.70 -12.00
CA ALA A 185 18.95 -20.86 -12.65
C ALA A 185 19.54 -20.54 -14.04
N VAL A 186 18.97 -19.58 -14.78
CA VAL A 186 19.52 -19.10 -16.07
C VAL A 186 20.78 -18.27 -15.83
N GLU A 187 20.80 -17.43 -14.79
CA GLU A 187 21.98 -16.67 -14.39
C GLU A 187 23.10 -17.57 -13.85
N GLU A 188 22.80 -18.63 -13.07
CA GLU A 188 23.81 -19.60 -12.64
C GLU A 188 24.43 -20.34 -13.83
N ILE A 189 23.65 -20.70 -14.85
CA ILE A 189 24.17 -21.32 -16.07
C ILE A 189 25.09 -20.33 -16.82
N MET A 190 24.74 -19.05 -16.88
CA MET A 190 25.56 -17.99 -17.50
C MET A 190 26.83 -17.66 -16.68
N MET A 191 26.73 -17.66 -15.36
CA MET A 191 27.84 -17.34 -14.45
C MET A 191 28.83 -18.50 -14.28
N THR A 192 28.40 -19.74 -14.55
CA THR A 192 29.30 -20.90 -14.60
C THR A 192 30.24 -20.84 -15.81
N GLU A 193 29.88 -20.09 -16.87
CA GLU A 193 30.78 -19.82 -18.00
C GLU A 193 31.80 -18.69 -17.72
N ILE A 194 31.60 -17.89 -16.66
CA ILE A 194 32.40 -16.67 -16.40
C ILE A 194 33.31 -16.78 -15.17
N ARG A 195 33.10 -17.73 -14.25
CA ARG A 195 33.91 -17.89 -13.02
C ARG A 195 35.26 -18.59 -13.25
N GLY A 196 36.18 -17.91 -13.93
CA GLY A 196 37.61 -17.96 -13.63
C GLY A 196 37.98 -16.73 -12.78
N ASP A 197 38.44 -16.98 -11.55
CA ASP A 197 39.01 -16.02 -10.59
C ASP A 197 38.12 -14.91 -10.01
N ALA A 198 37.81 -15.02 -8.71
CA ALA A 198 38.49 -14.23 -7.66
C ALA A 198 37.69 -14.25 -6.33
N THR A 199 38.40 -14.56 -5.24
CA THR A 199 38.00 -14.46 -3.83
C THR A 199 38.50 -13.14 -3.22
N THR A 200 37.72 -12.44 -2.38
CA THR A 200 37.95 -12.28 -0.90
C THR A 200 37.10 -11.18 -0.22
N ALA A 201 36.66 -11.53 0.99
CA ALA A 201 36.53 -10.76 2.25
C ALA A 201 35.56 -9.57 2.39
N ALA A 202 34.62 -9.77 3.32
CA ALA A 202 33.69 -8.80 3.88
C ALA A 202 34.34 -7.92 4.97
N SER A 203 33.89 -6.66 5.05
CA SER A 203 34.09 -5.77 6.18
C SER A 203 32.84 -4.93 6.40
N ASP A 204 32.45 -4.77 7.66
CA ASP A 204 31.33 -3.94 8.12
C ASP A 204 31.50 -2.48 7.65
N VAL A 205 30.57 -2.01 6.81
CA VAL A 205 30.54 -0.62 6.30
C VAL A 205 29.34 0.10 6.89
N VAL A 206 29.63 1.06 7.76
CA VAL A 206 28.70 2.16 8.06
C VAL A 206 28.72 3.08 6.84
N VAL A 207 27.64 3.05 6.05
CA VAL A 207 27.52 3.87 4.83
C VAL A 207 27.33 5.34 5.23
N SER A 208 28.33 6.15 4.89
CA SER A 208 28.31 7.60 4.95
C SER A 208 27.16 8.16 4.10
N SER A 209 26.17 8.78 4.72
CA SER A 209 25.08 9.47 4.02
C SER A 209 25.64 10.68 3.25
N GLN A 210 25.68 10.57 1.92
CA GLN A 210 25.75 11.75 1.07
C GLN A 210 24.33 12.31 0.97
N THR A 211 24.12 13.50 1.55
CA THR A 211 22.87 14.24 1.39
C THR A 211 22.75 14.70 -0.07
N ILE A 212 22.01 13.95 -0.88
CA ILE A 212 21.58 14.42 -2.20
C ILE A 212 20.44 15.40 -1.96
N HIS A 213 20.67 16.68 -2.24
CA HIS A 213 19.59 17.66 -2.26
C HIS A 213 18.77 17.47 -3.54
N ILE A 214 17.65 16.76 -3.47
CA ILE A 214 16.64 16.79 -4.53
C ILE A 214 15.82 18.07 -4.34
N ASP A 215 15.90 18.97 -5.32
CA ASP A 215 15.20 20.25 -5.30
C ASP A 215 13.71 20.00 -5.57
N ARG A 216 12.84 20.63 -4.75
CA ARG A 216 11.39 20.39 -4.64
C ARG A 216 10.74 20.00 -5.97
N TYR A 217 10.43 18.71 -6.16
CA TYR A 217 9.62 18.20 -7.28
C TYR A 217 10.05 18.66 -8.70
N LYS A 218 11.24 19.26 -8.87
CA LYS A 218 11.73 19.81 -10.14
C LYS A 218 12.48 18.81 -11.00
N ASP A 219 12.92 17.71 -10.40
CA ASP A 219 13.66 16.70 -11.13
C ASP A 219 12.76 15.92 -12.11
N PHE A 220 11.43 15.88 -11.91
CA PHE A 220 10.41 15.41 -12.87
C PHE A 220 9.03 15.93 -12.40
N PRO A 221 8.27 16.65 -13.24
CA PRO A 221 7.75 16.08 -14.50
C PRO A 221 7.56 17.09 -15.67
N ASP A 222 6.88 16.68 -16.77
CA ASP A 222 6.42 17.56 -17.85
C ASP A 222 5.55 18.70 -17.25
N PRO A 223 5.45 19.92 -17.84
CA PRO A 223 4.68 21.01 -17.24
C PRO A 223 3.21 20.68 -16.95
N GLU A 224 2.62 19.74 -17.69
CA GLU A 224 1.24 19.27 -17.46
C GLU A 224 1.10 18.46 -16.15
N ASP A 225 2.14 17.73 -15.77
CA ASP A 225 2.18 16.94 -14.55
C ASP A 225 2.40 17.85 -13.32
N GLU A 226 3.18 18.93 -13.44
CA GLU A 226 3.35 19.90 -12.36
C GLU A 226 2.01 20.54 -11.97
N VAL A 227 1.16 20.86 -12.96
CA VAL A 227 -0.21 21.39 -12.77
C VAL A 227 -1.10 20.41 -12.00
N LEU A 228 -0.91 19.09 -12.19
CA LEU A 228 -1.72 18.10 -11.48
C LEU A 228 -1.37 18.05 -10.01
N ILE A 229 -0.10 18.15 -9.62
CA ILE A 229 0.30 18.09 -8.20
C ILE A 229 -0.33 19.25 -7.40
N GLU A 230 -0.65 20.38 -8.04
CA GLU A 230 -1.31 21.53 -7.40
C GLU A 230 -2.70 21.23 -6.82
N TYR A 231 -3.36 20.13 -7.23
CA TYR A 231 -4.65 19.74 -6.66
C TYR A 231 -4.53 19.12 -5.26
N ILE A 232 -3.33 18.72 -4.83
CA ILE A 232 -3.11 18.16 -3.50
C ILE A 232 -2.69 19.27 -2.54
N GLN A 233 -3.38 19.34 -1.40
CA GLN A 233 -2.95 20.22 -0.32
C GLN A 233 -1.79 19.57 0.44
N ILE A 234 -0.65 20.26 0.47
CA ILE A 234 0.58 19.79 1.13
C ILE A 234 0.82 20.62 2.39
N GLN A 235 1.12 19.95 3.50
CA GLN A 235 1.50 20.60 4.75
C GLN A 235 2.74 19.93 5.35
N PRO A 236 3.49 20.61 6.25
CA PRO A 236 4.51 19.96 7.05
C PRO A 236 3.92 18.74 7.78
N GLN A 237 4.70 17.67 7.83
CA GLN A 237 4.32 16.44 8.52
C GLN A 237 4.18 16.66 10.03
N ASP A 238 3.27 15.92 10.65
CA ASP A 238 3.05 15.99 12.09
C ASP A 238 4.27 15.48 12.87
N GLN A 239 4.56 16.14 14.00
CA GLN A 239 5.74 15.85 14.82
C GLN A 239 5.77 14.41 15.34
N ASP A 240 4.59 13.78 15.49
CA ASP A 240 4.45 12.40 15.94
C ASP A 240 4.75 11.37 14.83
N VAL A 241 4.90 11.79 13.57
CA VAL A 241 5.30 10.94 12.44
C VAL A 241 6.78 11.10 12.12
N LEU A 242 7.33 12.31 12.25
CA LEU A 242 8.72 12.63 11.92
C LEU A 242 9.72 11.74 12.68
N GLY A 243 10.39 10.83 11.96
CA GLY A 243 11.33 9.86 12.53
C GLY A 243 10.70 8.81 13.45
N ASN A 244 9.36 8.78 13.56
CA ASN A 244 8.61 7.79 14.32
C ASN A 244 8.04 6.75 13.36
N PHE A 245 8.64 5.56 13.37
CA PHE A 245 8.27 4.45 12.51
C PHE A 245 7.23 3.53 13.17
N ALA A 246 6.29 4.10 13.90
CA ALA A 246 5.07 3.44 14.36
C ALA A 246 4.00 4.49 14.68
N PRO A 247 3.70 5.42 13.74
CA PRO A 247 2.92 6.62 14.03
C PRO A 247 1.44 6.34 14.24
N LEU A 248 0.91 5.24 13.70
CA LEU A 248 -0.47 4.80 13.89
C LEU A 248 -0.51 3.39 14.47
N LYS A 249 -1.30 3.20 15.53
CA LYS A 249 -1.49 1.92 16.22
C LYS A 249 -2.96 1.68 16.51
N GLY A 250 -3.39 0.42 16.51
CA GLY A 250 -4.78 0.05 16.82
C GLY A 250 -5.75 0.32 15.68
N LYS A 251 -6.96 0.78 16.02
CA LYS A 251 -8.06 0.95 15.06
C LYS A 251 -7.68 1.94 13.96
N GLY A 252 -7.89 1.57 12.70
CA GLY A 252 -7.58 2.39 11.53
C GLY A 252 -6.11 2.34 11.08
N SER A 253 -5.25 1.56 11.75
CA SER A 253 -3.85 1.43 11.36
C SER A 253 -3.66 0.77 9.99
N ARG A 254 -4.67 0.04 9.49
CA ARG A 254 -4.73 -0.54 8.15
C ARG A 254 -5.34 0.39 7.10
N ALA A 255 -5.75 1.61 7.46
CA ALA A 255 -6.33 2.54 6.49
C ALA A 255 -5.28 2.93 5.44
N HIS A 256 -5.64 2.75 4.17
CA HIS A 256 -4.73 2.96 3.04
C HIS A 256 -5.46 3.29 1.76
N VAL A 257 -4.70 3.84 0.81
CA VAL A 257 -5.04 3.89 -0.61
C VAL A 257 -4.18 2.87 -1.34
N THR A 258 -4.79 1.99 -2.14
CA THR A 258 -4.02 1.13 -3.04
C THR A 258 -3.61 1.92 -4.27
N LEU A 259 -2.30 2.03 -4.51
CA LEU A 259 -1.72 2.78 -5.64
C LEU A 259 -1.20 1.85 -6.74
N GLY A 260 -0.91 0.59 -6.43
CA GLY A 260 -0.39 -0.36 -7.39
C GLY A 260 -0.45 -1.80 -6.87
N CYS A 261 -0.64 -2.75 -7.77
CA CYS A 261 -0.53 -4.18 -7.48
C CYS A 261 0.35 -4.83 -8.54
N ALA A 262 1.19 -5.79 -8.16
CA ALA A 262 1.91 -6.61 -9.11
C ALA A 262 0.90 -7.46 -9.93
N GLN A 263 1.38 -8.05 -11.03
CA GLN A 263 0.53 -8.86 -11.91
C GLN A 263 -0.16 -9.97 -11.12
N ASP A 264 -1.47 -10.16 -11.39
CA ASP A 264 -2.34 -11.14 -10.74
C ASP A 264 -2.55 -10.94 -9.22
N ILE A 265 -1.99 -9.89 -8.60
CA ILE A 265 -2.21 -9.56 -7.18
C ILE A 265 -3.49 -8.74 -7.03
N PRO A 266 -4.47 -9.18 -6.22
CA PRO A 266 -5.69 -8.42 -6.01
C PRO A 266 -5.48 -7.24 -5.03
N PRO A 267 -6.18 -6.10 -5.20
CA PRO A 267 -6.01 -4.90 -4.36
C PRO A 267 -6.23 -5.09 -2.86
N VAL A 268 -6.98 -6.11 -2.43
CA VAL A 268 -7.20 -6.41 -1.01
C VAL A 268 -5.90 -6.78 -0.27
N VAL A 269 -4.88 -7.26 -1.02
CA VAL A 269 -3.55 -7.60 -0.50
C VAL A 269 -2.86 -6.37 0.09
N THR A 270 -3.06 -5.19 -0.49
CA THR A 270 -2.41 -3.94 -0.05
C THR A 270 -2.69 -3.62 1.41
N GLY A 271 -3.92 -3.89 1.88
CA GLY A 271 -4.25 -3.72 3.28
C GLY A 271 -3.58 -4.77 4.18
N PHE A 272 -3.38 -6.00 3.71
CA PHE A 272 -2.67 -7.02 4.50
C PHE A 272 -1.18 -6.69 4.58
N ASP A 273 -0.57 -6.31 3.47
CA ASP A 273 0.82 -5.83 3.41
C ASP A 273 1.07 -4.68 4.39
N LEU A 274 0.18 -3.67 4.40
CA LEU A 274 0.29 -2.58 5.37
C LEU A 274 0.19 -3.08 6.81
N ALA A 275 -0.75 -3.98 7.12
CA ALA A 275 -0.90 -4.49 8.48
C ALA A 275 0.36 -5.24 8.94
N GLU A 276 0.98 -6.05 8.07
CA GLU A 276 2.25 -6.73 8.35
C GLU A 276 3.37 -5.71 8.64
N LEU A 277 3.54 -4.69 7.81
CA LEU A 277 4.52 -3.63 8.05
C LEU A 277 4.25 -2.89 9.37
N VAL A 278 3.00 -2.56 9.68
CA VAL A 278 2.60 -1.95 10.96
C VAL A 278 2.93 -2.88 12.15
N SER A 279 2.81 -4.19 11.98
CA SER A 279 3.23 -5.14 13.01
C SER A 279 4.75 -5.10 13.22
N CYS A 280 5.53 -5.07 12.14
CA CYS A 280 6.99 -4.94 12.20
C CYS A 280 7.41 -3.64 12.89
N GLU A 281 6.74 -2.52 12.58
CA GLU A 281 6.89 -1.22 13.25
C GLU A 281 6.68 -1.30 14.77
N GLN A 282 5.59 -1.94 15.19
CA GLN A 282 5.26 -2.06 16.61
C GLN A 282 6.23 -2.98 17.35
N ASN A 283 6.67 -4.07 16.72
CA ASN A 283 7.66 -4.99 17.27
C ASN A 283 9.04 -4.34 17.41
N ALA A 284 9.41 -3.43 16.51
CA ALA A 284 10.66 -2.68 16.57
C ALA A 284 10.77 -1.76 17.80
N LEU A 285 9.64 -1.34 18.38
CA LEU A 285 9.64 -0.52 19.60
C LEU A 285 9.95 -1.32 20.88
N GLY A 286 9.83 -2.65 20.83
CA GLY A 286 9.99 -3.54 21.99
C GLY A 286 11.22 -4.46 21.94
N ASN A 287 11.85 -4.62 20.78
CA ASN A 287 12.97 -5.55 20.57
C ASN A 287 14.15 -4.86 19.87
N ASN A 288 15.36 -5.39 20.08
CA ASN A 288 16.59 -4.94 19.44
C ASN A 288 16.62 -5.44 17.97
N CYS A 289 15.69 -4.97 17.15
CA CYS A 289 15.58 -5.33 15.75
C CYS A 289 16.56 -4.50 14.91
N ASN A 290 17.37 -5.17 14.09
CA ASN A 290 18.35 -4.55 13.19
C ASN A 290 17.68 -4.01 11.90
N TRP A 291 16.54 -3.33 12.01
CA TRP A 291 15.88 -2.75 10.84
C TRP A 291 16.66 -1.53 10.34
N VAL A 292 16.92 -1.50 9.03
CA VAL A 292 17.72 -0.42 8.42
C VAL A 292 16.82 0.78 8.16
N THR A 293 17.28 1.95 8.60
CA THR A 293 16.59 3.22 8.40
C THR A 293 17.51 4.16 7.62
N TYR A 294 17.01 4.72 6.54
CA TYR A 294 17.67 5.71 5.71
C TYR A 294 17.02 7.07 5.95
N GLU A 295 17.82 8.05 6.35
CA GLU A 295 17.41 9.45 6.39
C GLU A 295 17.68 10.07 5.01
N LEU A 296 16.61 10.50 4.36
CA LEU A 296 16.62 11.03 3.00
C LEU A 296 16.33 12.53 3.00
N SER A 297 16.54 13.18 1.86
CA SER A 297 16.33 14.63 1.73
C SER A 297 14.89 15.02 2.06
N ASN A 298 13.92 14.21 1.66
CA ASN A 298 12.48 14.45 1.75
C ASN A 298 11.75 13.61 2.82
N GLY A 299 12.44 12.79 3.60
CA GLY A 299 11.78 11.91 4.58
C GLY A 299 12.68 10.84 5.18
N TRP A 300 12.04 9.80 5.72
CA TRP A 300 12.72 8.62 6.24
C TRP A 300 12.18 7.36 5.57
N LEU A 301 13.08 6.53 5.09
CA LEU A 301 12.75 5.23 4.51
C LEU A 301 13.21 4.14 5.49
N ARG A 302 12.36 3.16 5.79
CA ARG A 302 12.73 2.02 6.63
C ARG A 302 12.42 0.71 5.92
N PHE A 303 13.37 -0.21 6.00
CA PHE A 303 13.23 -1.58 5.53
C PHE A 303 12.93 -2.51 6.72
N PHE A 304 11.84 -3.27 6.64
CA PHE A 304 11.39 -4.17 7.71
C PHE A 304 11.77 -5.64 7.49
N GLY A 305 12.74 -5.90 6.62
CA GLY A 305 13.22 -7.24 6.29
C GLY A 305 12.23 -8.08 5.49
N GLU A 306 12.78 -9.07 4.78
CA GLU A 306 12.10 -10.00 3.87
C GLU A 306 11.33 -9.37 2.71
N ASP A 307 10.35 -8.51 2.95
CA ASP A 307 9.56 -7.89 1.89
C ASP A 307 8.82 -6.62 2.34
N GLY A 308 9.54 -5.50 2.37
CA GLY A 308 8.87 -4.21 2.24
C GLY A 308 9.54 -3.01 2.91
N PHE A 309 9.26 -1.86 2.30
CA PHE A 309 9.72 -0.55 2.71
C PHE A 309 8.55 0.33 3.16
N MET A 310 8.76 1.14 4.19
CA MET A 310 7.88 2.23 4.59
C MET A 310 8.63 3.55 4.45
N PHE A 311 8.03 4.49 3.75
CA PHE A 311 8.52 5.85 3.58
C PHE A 311 7.61 6.85 4.30
N TYR A 312 8.20 7.65 5.19
CA TYR A 312 7.55 8.77 5.85
C TYR A 312 8.13 10.09 5.33
N PRO A 313 7.39 10.81 4.48
CA PRO A 313 7.81 12.13 4.02
C PRO A 313 7.79 13.16 5.15
N LYS A 314 8.61 14.21 5.01
CA LYS A 314 8.60 15.43 5.85
C LYS A 314 7.35 16.29 5.66
N GLU A 315 6.50 15.92 4.70
CA GLU A 315 5.24 16.54 4.36
C GLU A 315 4.12 15.50 4.46
N GLN A 316 2.89 15.97 4.65
CA GLN A 316 1.66 15.17 4.60
C GLN A 316 0.72 15.76 3.55
N PHE A 317 -0.18 14.92 3.03
CA PHE A 317 -0.97 15.24 1.84
C PHE A 317 -2.46 15.09 2.14
N PHE A 318 -3.21 16.16 1.89
CA PHE A 318 -4.64 16.24 2.13
C PHE A 318 -5.39 16.23 0.80
N ILE A 319 -6.34 15.31 0.71
CA ILE A 319 -7.01 14.97 -0.55
C ILE A 319 -8.52 14.93 -0.32
N SER A 320 -9.29 15.56 -1.19
CA SER A 320 -10.75 15.58 -1.13
C SER A 320 -11.35 14.24 -1.52
N SER A 321 -12.41 13.87 -0.82
CA SER A 321 -13.11 12.60 -1.01
C SER A 321 -14.60 12.75 -0.70
N VAL A 322 -15.39 11.75 -1.11
CA VAL A 322 -16.80 11.62 -0.72
C VAL A 322 -17.01 10.23 -0.14
N PHE A 323 -17.58 10.15 1.06
CA PHE A 323 -17.97 8.87 1.64
C PHE A 323 -19.18 8.31 0.90
N THR A 324 -19.06 7.13 0.32
CA THR A 324 -20.10 6.51 -0.51
C THR A 324 -20.08 4.99 -0.37
N ALA A 325 -21.01 4.34 -1.02
CA ALA A 325 -21.16 2.89 -1.00
C ALA A 325 -21.45 2.37 -2.40
N LYS A 326 -21.09 1.11 -2.66
CA LYS A 326 -21.31 0.46 -3.95
C LYS A 326 -21.99 -0.90 -3.77
N ASN A 327 -22.98 -1.16 -4.64
CA ASN A 327 -23.76 -2.40 -4.72
C ASN A 327 -23.21 -3.37 -5.76
#